data_AF-A0A1W9TSB3-F1
#
_entry.id   AF-A0A1W9TSB3-F1
#
_cell.length_a   1.000
_cell.length_b   1.000
_cell.length_c   1.000
_cell.angle_alpha   90.00
_cell.angle_beta   90.00
_cell.angle_gamma   90.00
#
_symmetry.space_group_name_H-M   'P 1'
#
loop_
_entity.id
_entity.type
_entity.pdbx_description
1 polymer ?
#
loop_
_entity_poly.entity_id
_entity_poly.type
_entity_poly.pdbx_seq_one_letter_code
_entity_poly.pdbx_strand_id
1 'polypeptide(L)'
;MDLLEWSDSLSVEILSIDLQHKKLVKMANVLHQAIAKGEPNSTLEEIFQGLVEYTVEHFAYEEELFTQYGYEHNEKHVKEHQGLIAEVGKLSYKLENNEGFMLGIEVMVFLKEWILNHIQGSDKQYSSFLKSKGVQ
;
A
#
# COMPACT_ATOMS: atom_id res chain seq x y z
N MET A 1 -5.09 0.38 19.33
CA MET A 1 -5.69 1.36 18.42
C MET A 1 -5.11 1.10 17.05
N ASP A 2 -5.93 1.23 16.02
CA ASP A 2 -5.50 1.00 14.64
C ASP A 2 -4.72 2.22 14.12
N LEU A 3 -3.79 1.97 13.18
CA LEU A 3 -3.02 3.02 12.52
C LEU A 3 -3.90 3.80 11.53
N LEU A 4 -4.75 3.05 10.83
CA LEU A 4 -5.63 3.48 9.76
C LEU A 4 -7.01 2.85 9.94
N GLU A 5 -8.06 3.65 9.85
CA GLU A 5 -9.42 3.13 9.78
C GLU A 5 -9.93 3.25 8.35
N TRP A 6 -10.54 2.17 7.83
CA TRP A 6 -11.20 2.24 6.53
C TRP A 6 -12.34 3.26 6.56
N SER A 7 -12.41 4.10 5.54
CA SER A 7 -13.54 5.02 5.32
C SER A 7 -13.78 5.18 3.82
N ASP A 8 -14.94 5.73 3.45
CA ASP A 8 -15.29 6.01 2.04
C ASP A 8 -14.30 6.97 1.37
N SER A 9 -13.49 7.70 2.15
CA SER A 9 -12.39 8.51 1.61
C SER A 9 -11.34 7.66 0.88
N LEU A 10 -11.18 6.38 1.23
CA LEU A 10 -10.24 5.42 0.64
C LEU A 10 -10.89 4.54 -0.45
N SER A 11 -12.18 4.74 -0.72
CA SER A 11 -12.85 4.05 -1.81
C SER A 11 -12.55 4.72 -3.15
N VAL A 12 -12.29 3.90 -4.16
CA VAL A 12 -12.25 4.28 -5.59
C VAL A 12 -13.55 3.89 -6.30
N GLU A 13 -14.55 3.42 -5.55
CA GLU A 13 -15.85 2.94 -6.04
C GLU A 13 -15.75 1.80 -7.06
N ILE A 14 -14.68 1.01 -6.96
CA ILE A 14 -14.46 -0.22 -7.73
C ILE A 14 -14.23 -1.30 -6.66
N LEU A 15 -15.22 -2.18 -6.49
CA LEU A 15 -15.23 -3.26 -5.50
C LEU A 15 -13.95 -4.11 -5.54
N SER A 16 -13.46 -4.50 -6.71
CA SER A 16 -12.25 -5.33 -6.81
C SER A 16 -11.01 -4.64 -6.24
N ILE A 17 -10.91 -3.32 -6.39
CA ILE A 17 -9.80 -2.51 -5.88
C ILE A 17 -10.02 -2.14 -4.41
N ASP A 18 -11.24 -1.75 -4.03
CA ASP A 18 -11.59 -1.44 -2.64
C ASP A 18 -11.34 -2.63 -1.71
N LEU A 19 -11.58 -3.86 -2.19
CA LEU A 19 -11.23 -5.07 -1.44
C LEU A 19 -9.73 -5.20 -1.22
N GLN A 20 -8.91 -4.80 -2.20
CA GLN A 20 -7.46 -4.80 -2.07
C GLN A 20 -6.97 -3.71 -1.12
N HIS A 21 -7.48 -2.48 -1.24
CA HIS A 21 -7.17 -1.40 -0.30
C HIS A 21 -7.55 -1.75 1.14
N LYS A 22 -8.73 -2.35 1.36
CA LYS A 22 -9.15 -2.83 2.69
C LYS A 22 -8.18 -3.86 3.26
N LYS A 23 -7.65 -4.77 2.41
CA LYS A 23 -6.64 -5.74 2.84
C LYS A 23 -5.31 -5.05 3.16
N LEU A 24 -4.85 -4.09 2.36
CA LEU A 24 -3.66 -3.27 2.66
C LEU A 24 -3.79 -2.56 4.01
N VAL A 25 -4.91 -1.87 4.25
CA VAL A 25 -5.19 -1.19 5.53
C VAL A 25 -5.17 -2.18 6.69
N LYS A 26 -5.79 -3.36 6.54
CA LYS A 26 -5.77 -4.40 7.57
C LYS A 26 -4.36 -4.89 7.87
N MET A 27 -3.54 -5.13 6.84
CA MET A 27 -2.15 -5.58 7.01
C MET A 27 -1.28 -4.51 7.67
N ALA A 28 -1.45 -3.24 7.29
CA ALA A 28 -0.78 -2.12 7.95
C ALA A 28 -1.16 -2.02 9.44
N ASN A 29 -2.43 -2.22 9.79
CA ASN A 29 -2.88 -2.24 11.19
C ASN A 29 -2.30 -3.42 11.96
N VAL A 30 -2.18 -4.61 11.35
CA VAL A 30 -1.54 -5.78 11.98
C VAL A 30 -0.08 -5.47 12.32
N LEU A 31 0.67 -4.88 11.38
CA LEU A 31 2.06 -4.46 11.62
C LEU A 31 2.16 -3.43 12.76
N HIS A 32 1.31 -2.40 12.73
CA HIS A 32 1.25 -1.39 13.80
C HIS A 32 1.00 -2.02 15.18
N GLN A 33 0.04 -2.94 15.27
CA GLN A 33 -0.29 -3.61 16.53
C GLN A 33 0.84 -4.51 17.02
N ALA A 34 1.56 -5.19 16.12
CA ALA A 34 2.72 -6.01 16.46
C ALA A 34 3.86 -5.15 17.04
N ILE A 35 4.14 -4.00 16.41
CA ILE A 35 5.11 -3.02 16.93
C ILE A 35 4.68 -2.53 18.31
N ALA A 36 3.41 -2.13 18.48
CA ALA A 36 2.90 -1.63 19.75
C ALA A 36 2.94 -2.67 20.89
N LYS A 37 2.87 -3.96 20.56
CA LYS A 37 3.00 -5.07 21.52
C LYS A 37 4.46 -5.42 21.86
N GLY A 38 5.42 -4.86 21.12
CA GLY A 38 6.83 -5.23 21.26
C GLY A 38 7.11 -6.65 20.79
N GLU A 39 6.45 -7.11 19.72
CA GLU A 39 6.73 -8.40 19.10
C GLU A 39 8.21 -8.47 18.63
N PRO A 40 8.81 -9.67 18.58
CA PRO A 40 10.20 -9.84 18.14
C PRO A 40 10.43 -9.35 16.71
N ASN A 41 11.65 -8.87 16.41
CA ASN A 41 12.01 -8.37 15.07
C ASN A 41 11.70 -9.36 13.95
N SER A 42 11.95 -10.66 14.15
CA SER A 42 11.63 -11.70 13.16
C SER A 42 10.14 -11.73 12.80
N THR A 43 9.26 -11.50 13.77
CA THR A 43 7.81 -11.43 13.54
C THR A 43 7.43 -10.15 12.81
N LEU A 44 8.07 -9.02 13.15
CA LEU A 44 7.85 -7.75 12.45
C LEU A 44 8.32 -7.81 10.99
N GLU A 45 9.48 -8.42 10.74
CA GLU A 45 10.03 -8.67 9.42
C GLU A 45 9.08 -9.53 8.56
N GLU A 46 8.56 -10.64 9.12
CA GLU A 46 7.61 -11.50 8.42
C GLU A 46 6.32 -10.74 8.03
N ILE A 47 5.73 -9.99 8.96
CA ILE A 47 4.51 -9.20 8.70
C ILE A 47 4.80 -8.11 7.66
N PHE A 48 5.92 -7.41 7.79
CA PHE A 48 6.31 -6.36 6.87
C PHE A 48 6.53 -6.91 5.47
N GLN A 49 7.28 -8.01 5.32
CA GLN A 49 7.51 -8.66 4.03
C GLN A 49 6.19 -9.06 3.36
N GLY A 50 5.25 -9.64 4.10
CA GLY A 50 3.93 -9.96 3.57
C GLY A 50 3.16 -8.72 3.09
N LEU A 51 3.28 -7.59 3.78
CA LEU A 51 2.69 -6.32 3.35
C LEU A 51 3.35 -5.79 2.06
N VAL A 52 4.67 -5.90 1.93
CA VAL A 52 5.40 -5.52 0.71
C VAL A 52 4.93 -6.35 -0.48
N GLU A 53 4.92 -7.68 -0.33
CA GLU A 53 4.47 -8.61 -1.37
C GLU A 53 3.06 -8.30 -1.84
N TYR A 54 2.14 -8.09 -0.88
CA TYR A 54 0.76 -7.77 -1.23
C TYR A 54 0.60 -6.39 -1.90
N THR A 55 1.47 -5.43 -1.56
CA THR A 55 1.49 -4.12 -2.23
C THR A 55 1.95 -4.25 -3.69
N VAL A 56 2.96 -5.09 -3.96
CA VAL A 56 3.40 -5.39 -5.33
C VAL A 56 2.29 -6.07 -6.14
N GLU A 57 1.61 -7.05 -5.56
CA GLU A 57 0.48 -7.73 -6.21
C GLU A 57 -0.65 -6.76 -6.56
N HIS A 58 -0.98 -5.86 -5.62
CA HIS A 58 -1.99 -4.83 -5.81
C HIS A 58 -1.63 -3.88 -6.96
N PHE A 59 -0.39 -3.37 -6.99
CA PHE A 59 0.07 -2.53 -8.10
C PHE A 59 0.03 -3.24 -9.43
N ALA A 60 0.48 -4.49 -9.49
CA ALA A 60 0.43 -5.28 -10.73
C ALA A 60 -1.00 -5.43 -11.25
N TYR A 61 -1.98 -5.60 -10.36
CA TYR A 61 -3.39 -5.66 -10.72
C TYR A 61 -3.89 -4.34 -11.34
N GLU A 62 -3.58 -3.21 -10.74
CA GLU A 62 -3.94 -1.90 -11.30
C GLU A 62 -3.27 -1.63 -12.65
N GLU A 63 -1.97 -1.94 -12.75
CA GLU A 63 -1.18 -1.75 -13.97
C GLU A 63 -1.66 -2.64 -15.13
N GLU A 64 -2.14 -3.84 -14.82
CA GLU A 64 -2.82 -4.71 -15.78
C GLU A 64 -4.10 -4.05 -16.31
N LEU A 65 -4.93 -3.49 -15.42
CA LEU A 65 -6.13 -2.75 -15.83
C LEU A 65 -5.78 -1.52 -16.66
N PHE A 66 -4.75 -0.77 -16.29
CA PHE A 66 -4.29 0.39 -17.05
C PHE A 66 -3.87 0.01 -18.46
N THR A 67 -3.14 -1.10 -18.59
CA THR A 67 -2.66 -1.62 -19.88
C THR A 67 -3.80 -2.17 -20.71
N GLN A 68 -4.70 -2.95 -20.10
CA GLN A 68 -5.84 -3.58 -20.77
C GLN A 68 -6.80 -2.54 -21.35
N TYR A 69 -7.09 -1.47 -20.61
CA TYR A 69 -8.11 -0.50 -20.98
C TYR A 69 -7.55 0.78 -21.62
N GLY A 70 -6.24 0.97 -21.57
CA GLY A 70 -5.55 2.13 -22.17
C GLY A 70 -5.68 3.40 -21.32
N TYR A 71 -5.35 3.32 -20.02
CA TYR A 71 -5.37 4.50 -19.14
C TYR A 71 -4.29 5.50 -19.55
N GLU A 72 -4.67 6.75 -19.80
CA GLU A 72 -3.78 7.79 -20.34
C GLU A 72 -2.61 8.17 -19.40
N HIS A 73 -2.77 7.96 -18.09
CA HIS A 73 -1.75 8.27 -17.10
C HIS A 73 -0.98 7.04 -16.60
N ASN A 74 -1.11 5.89 -17.29
CA ASN A 74 -0.45 4.63 -16.93
C ASN A 74 1.05 4.81 -16.59
N GLU A 75 1.83 5.39 -17.50
CA GLU A 75 3.27 5.56 -17.30
C GLU A 75 3.63 6.41 -16.08
N LYS A 76 2.80 7.40 -15.75
CA LYS A 76 3.01 8.25 -14.58
C LYS A 76 2.70 7.45 -13.31
N HIS A 77 1.58 6.74 -13.27
CA HIS A 77 1.14 5.96 -12.11
C HIS A 77 2.11 4.80 -11.81
N VAL A 78 2.57 4.07 -12.83
CA VAL A 78 3.61 3.02 -12.70
C VAL A 78 4.90 3.58 -12.10
N LYS A 79 5.32 4.80 -12.48
CA LYS A 79 6.50 5.44 -11.89
C LYS A 79 6.31 5.77 -10.41
N GLU A 80 5.09 6.14 -10.01
CA GLU A 80 4.74 6.36 -8.60
C GLU A 80 4.83 5.04 -7.81
N HIS A 81 4.31 3.94 -8.35
CA HIS A 81 4.45 2.59 -7.77
C HIS A 81 5.92 2.18 -7.61
N GLN A 82 6.72 2.32 -8.67
CA GLN A 82 8.16 2.01 -8.63
C GLN A 82 8.89 2.83 -7.58
N GLY A 83 8.53 4.11 -7.44
CA GLY A 83 9.06 5.00 -6.41
C GLY A 83 8.76 4.50 -5.00
N LEU A 84 7.51 4.09 -4.74
CA LEU A 84 7.19 3.46 -3.45
C LEU A 84 8.00 2.19 -3.23
N ILE A 85 8.02 1.26 -4.18
CA ILE A 85 8.70 -0.02 -3.98
C ILE A 85 10.18 0.19 -3.66
N ALA A 86 10.81 1.20 -4.26
CA ALA A 86 12.17 1.60 -3.92
C ALA A 86 12.31 2.12 -2.47
N GLU A 87 11.38 2.96 -1.98
CA GLU A 87 11.41 3.43 -0.58
C GLU A 87 11.14 2.29 0.41
N VAL A 88 10.21 1.40 0.10
CA VAL A 88 9.95 0.19 0.89
C VAL A 88 11.18 -0.70 0.96
N GLY A 89 11.90 -0.90 -0.15
CA GLY A 89 13.14 -1.67 -0.16
C GLY A 89 14.23 -1.07 0.75
N LYS A 90 14.33 0.26 0.84
CA LYS A 90 15.23 0.92 1.80
C LYS A 90 14.84 0.65 3.24
N LEU A 91 13.53 0.63 3.54
CA LEU A 91 13.02 0.31 4.88
C LEU A 91 13.24 -1.17 5.23
N SER A 92 13.01 -2.10 4.30
CA SER A 92 13.34 -3.53 4.47
C SER A 92 14.81 -3.71 4.81
N TYR A 93 15.71 -3.07 4.06
CA TYR A 93 17.14 -3.17 4.30
C TYR A 93 17.54 -2.69 5.71
N LYS A 94 16.96 -1.57 6.18
CA LYS A 94 17.20 -1.07 7.54
C LYS A 94 16.70 -2.05 8.62
N LEU A 95 15.58 -2.75 8.37
CA LEU A 95 15.01 -3.73 9.31
C LEU A 95 15.96 -4.92 9.48
N GLU A 96 16.41 -5.50 8.36
CA GLU A 96 17.32 -6.65 8.34
C GLU A 96 18.68 -6.37 9.00
N ASN A 97 19.17 -5.13 8.93
CA ASN A 97 20.45 -4.73 9.49
C ASN A 97 20.37 -4.28 10.97
N ASN A 98 19.23 -4.52 11.63
CA ASN A 98 19.06 -4.36 13.08
C ASN A 98 19.34 -2.93 13.58
N GLU A 99 19.05 -1.91 12.75
CA GLU A 99 19.19 -0.48 13.11
C GLU A 99 18.13 0.00 14.12
N GLY A 100 17.35 -0.92 14.70
CA GLY A 100 16.65 -0.75 15.98
C GLY A 100 15.28 -0.09 15.91
N PHE A 101 14.57 -0.18 17.05
CA PHE A 101 13.19 0.25 17.34
C PHE A 101 12.72 1.61 16.78
N MET A 102 13.63 2.56 16.47
CA MET A 102 13.27 3.82 15.81
C MET A 102 12.71 3.62 14.38
N LEU A 103 13.05 2.51 13.74
CA LEU A 103 12.57 2.15 12.42
C LEU A 103 11.07 1.83 12.39
N GLY A 104 10.52 1.32 13.50
CA GLY A 104 9.08 1.02 13.60
C GLY A 104 8.23 2.28 13.41
N ILE A 105 8.64 3.42 13.98
CA ILE A 105 7.91 4.69 13.82
C ILE A 105 8.05 5.23 12.39
N GLU A 106 9.27 5.22 11.83
CA GLU A 106 9.53 5.67 10.45
C GLU A 106 8.69 4.87 9.44
N VAL A 107 8.67 3.54 9.57
CA VAL A 107 7.85 2.64 8.73
C VAL A 107 6.36 2.95 8.87
N MET A 108 5.87 3.20 10.09
CA MET A 108 4.44 3.53 10.32
C MET A 108 4.03 4.87 9.76
N VAL A 109 4.88 5.90 9.89
CA VAL A 109 4.61 7.21 9.28
C VAL A 109 4.58 7.08 7.76
N PHE A 110 5.60 6.43 7.19
CA PHE A 110 5.69 6.21 5.75
C PHE A 110 4.47 5.46 5.19
N LEU A 111 4.13 4.30 5.78
CA LEU A 111 3.00 3.49 5.31
C LEU A 111 1.68 4.24 5.43
N LYS A 112 1.46 4.95 6.54
CA LYS A 112 0.25 5.74 6.74
C LYS A 112 0.12 6.85 5.71
N GLU A 113 1.16 7.67 5.56
CA GLU A 113 1.14 8.79 4.62
C GLU A 113 1.00 8.30 3.19
N TRP A 114 1.71 7.24 2.83
CA TRP A 114 1.64 6.72 1.49
C TRP A 114 0.26 6.14 1.15
N ILE A 115 -0.29 5.26 1.99
CA ILE A 115 -1.62 4.66 1.73
C ILE A 115 -2.67 5.76 1.57
N LEU A 116 -2.67 6.76 2.47
CA LEU A 116 -3.65 7.85 2.41
C LEU A 116 -3.46 8.71 1.15
N ASN A 117 -2.24 9.17 0.89
CA ASN A 117 -1.98 10.10 -0.20
C ASN A 117 -2.13 9.45 -1.58
N HIS A 118 -1.69 8.20 -1.73
CA HIS A 118 -1.78 7.47 -2.99
C HIS A 118 -3.23 7.15 -3.33
N ILE A 119 -3.97 6.54 -2.39
CA ILE A 119 -5.36 6.17 -2.63
C ILE A 119 -6.24 7.41 -2.86
N GLN A 120 -6.12 8.42 -2.00
CA GLN A 120 -6.97 9.61 -2.10
C GLN A 120 -6.58 10.53 -3.27
N GLY A 121 -5.32 10.43 -3.72
CA GLY A 121 -4.74 11.27 -4.76
C GLY A 121 -4.72 10.58 -6.12
N SER A 122 -3.81 9.63 -6.29
CA SER A 122 -3.53 8.96 -7.57
C SER A 122 -4.63 7.97 -7.95
N ASP A 123 -5.06 7.11 -7.03
CA ASP A 123 -5.98 6.02 -7.37
C ASP A 123 -7.37 6.52 -7.72
N LYS A 124 -7.82 7.57 -7.03
CA LYS A 124 -9.06 8.26 -7.39
C LYS A 124 -9.08 8.83 -8.81
N GLN A 125 -7.92 9.11 -9.42
CA GLN A 125 -7.87 9.66 -10.78
C GLN A 125 -8.25 8.63 -11.84
N TYR A 126 -8.00 7.34 -11.63
CA TYR A 126 -8.38 6.31 -12.59
C TYR A 126 -9.83 5.84 -12.42
N SER A 127 -10.49 6.14 -11.29
CA SER A 127 -11.78 5.55 -10.92
C SER A 127 -12.87 5.76 -11.99
N SER A 128 -13.08 7.00 -12.43
CA SER A 128 -14.09 7.32 -13.46
C SER A 128 -13.78 6.64 -14.78
N PHE A 129 -12.50 6.54 -15.14
CA PHE A 129 -12.05 5.89 -16.35
C PHE A 129 -12.33 4.39 -16.31
N LEU A 130 -11.88 3.66 -15.29
CA LEU A 130 -12.07 2.21 -15.18
C LEU A 130 -13.54 1.83 -15.05
N LYS A 131 -14.34 2.60 -14.28
CA LYS A 131 -15.80 2.43 -14.22
C LYS A 131 -16.45 2.56 -15.60
N SER A 132 -16.01 3.52 -16.43
CA SER A 132 -16.52 3.69 -17.81
C SER A 132 -16.23 2.48 -18.72
N LYS A 133 -15.27 1.64 -18.33
CA LYS A 133 -14.89 0.40 -19.03
C LYS A 133 -15.58 -0.84 -18.47
N GLY A 134 -16.45 -0.67 -17.46
CA GLY A 134 -17.20 -1.75 -16.84
C GLY A 134 -16.44 -2.53 -15.76
N VAL A 135 -15.28 -2.02 -15.31
CA VAL A 135 -14.55 -2.61 -14.18
C VAL A 135 -15.38 -2.40 -12.91
N GLN A 136 -15.52 -3.46 -12.13
CA GLN A 136 -16.25 -3.50 -10.86
C GLN A 136 -15.39 -4.13 -9.79
#